data_AF-A0A9D3ZNZ4-F1
#
_entry.id   AF-A0A9D3ZNZ4-F1
#
_cell.length_a   1.000
_cell.length_b   1.000
_cell.length_c   1.000
_cell.angle_alpha   90.00
_cell.angle_beta   90.00
_cell.angle_gamma   90.00
#
_symmetry.space_group_name_H-M   'P 1'
#
loop_
_entity.id
_entity.type
_entity.pdbx_description
1 polymer ?
#
loop_
_entity_poly.entity_id
_entity_poly.type
_entity_poly.pdbx_seq_one_letter_code
_entity_poly.pdbx_strand_id
1 'polypeptide(L)'
;MIEIESLEDQLTKLTQTAMVAEYQTRFEDLFLPPNPAFPQPRKLSAVEAQARRAKGLCYYCDAKFVPGHHCKEPQFFLLDDASNDIQPNRAGKNSDSDERDLED
;
A
#
# COMPACT_ATOMS: atom_id res chain seq x y z
N MET A 1 30.47 17.38 -46.90
CA MET A 1 30.56 18.39 -45.84
C MET A 1 30.32 17.62 -44.55
N ILE A 2 31.29 17.57 -43.63
CA ILE A 2 31.18 16.80 -42.38
C ILE A 2 30.57 17.73 -41.34
N GLU A 3 29.39 17.40 -40.81
CA GLU A 3 28.77 18.10 -39.69
C GLU A 3 29.50 17.66 -38.42
N ILE A 4 30.21 18.60 -37.79
CA ILE A 4 30.85 18.36 -36.50
C ILE A 4 29.85 18.83 -35.44
N GLU A 5 29.20 17.88 -34.75
CA GLU A 5 28.37 18.19 -33.56
C GLU A 5 29.25 18.86 -32.49
N SER A 6 28.74 19.91 -31.85
CA SER A 6 29.45 20.58 -30.76
C SER A 6 29.61 19.63 -29.57
N LEU A 7 30.69 19.80 -28.79
CA LEU A 7 30.88 19.04 -27.55
C LEU A 7 29.72 19.26 -26.56
N GLU A 8 29.11 20.44 -26.57
CA GLU A 8 27.93 20.75 -25.75
C GLU A 8 26.69 19.99 -26.22
N ASP A 9 26.52 19.82 -27.54
CA ASP A 9 25.43 19.02 -28.13
C ASP A 9 25.63 17.53 -27.81
N GLN A 10 26.88 17.05 -27.80
CA GLN A 10 27.20 15.68 -27.41
C GLN A 10 26.93 15.44 -25.92
N LEU A 11 27.27 16.40 -25.05
CA LEU A 11 27.04 16.28 -23.61
C LEU A 11 25.55 16.29 -23.27
N THR A 12 24.76 17.13 -23.94
CA THR A 12 23.29 17.18 -23.76
C THR A 12 22.63 15.90 -24.25
N LYS A 13 23.05 15.39 -25.41
CA LYS A 13 22.58 14.10 -25.96
C LYS A 13 22.91 12.93 -25.04
N LEU A 14 24.13 12.89 -24.49
CA LEU A 14 24.53 11.85 -23.54
C LEU A 14 23.68 11.91 -22.26
N THR A 15 23.46 13.11 -21.73
CA THR A 15 22.64 13.32 -20.52
C THR A 15 21.19 12.91 -20.76
N GLN A 16 20.59 13.32 -21.88
CA GLN A 16 19.22 12.96 -22.22
C GLN A 16 19.07 11.45 -22.42
N THR A 17 20.04 10.83 -23.12
CA THR A 17 20.03 9.38 -23.35
C THR A 17 20.18 8.62 -22.03
N ALA A 18 21.01 9.10 -21.10
CA ALA A 18 21.13 8.52 -19.77
C ALA A 18 19.79 8.59 -19.01
N MET A 19 19.11 9.74 -19.01
CA MET A 19 17.79 9.86 -18.38
C MET A 19 16.74 8.94 -19.02
N VAL A 20 16.75 8.80 -20.35
CA VAL A 20 15.85 7.89 -21.06
C VAL A 20 16.16 6.43 -20.72
N ALA A 21 17.43 6.05 -20.69
CA ALA A 21 17.86 4.71 -20.33
C ALA A 21 17.51 4.37 -18.86
N GLU A 22 17.70 5.31 -17.94
CA GLU A 22 17.29 5.15 -16.54
C GLU A 22 15.78 4.90 -16.41
N TYR A 23 14.96 5.65 -17.15
CA TYR A 23 13.51 5.43 -17.17
C TYR A 23 13.15 4.08 -17.79
N GLN A 24 13.78 3.71 -18.89
CA GLN A 24 13.56 2.43 -19.57
C GLN A 24 13.90 1.25 -18.64
N THR A 25 15.07 1.28 -17.97
CA THR A 25 15.47 0.26 -17.01
C THR A 25 14.47 0.13 -15.86
N ARG A 26 14.04 1.25 -15.27
CA ARG A 26 13.03 1.25 -14.20
C ARG A 26 11.70 0.64 -14.65
N PHE A 27 11.33 0.82 -15.91
CA PHE A 27 10.12 0.21 -16.46
C PHE A 27 10.30 -1.29 -16.66
N GLU A 28 11.43 -1.74 -17.20
CA GLU A 28 11.75 -3.16 -17.37
C GLU A 28 11.79 -3.92 -16.04
N ASP A 29 12.30 -3.29 -14.97
CA ASP A 29 12.31 -3.85 -13.62
C ASP A 29 10.91 -4.19 -13.09
N LEU A 30 9.86 -3.48 -13.55
CA LEU A 30 8.47 -3.78 -13.17
C LEU A 30 7.95 -5.08 -13.81
N PHE A 31 8.56 -5.54 -14.90
CA PHE A 31 8.20 -6.78 -15.58
C PHE A 31 9.07 -7.96 -15.19
N LEU A 32 10.10 -7.74 -14.36
CA LEU A 32 10.90 -8.84 -13.83
C LEU A 32 10.01 -9.76 -12.97
N PRO A 33 10.18 -11.08 -13.10
CA PRO A 33 9.46 -12.01 -12.25
C PRO A 33 9.82 -11.77 -10.78
N PRO A 34 8.91 -12.09 -9.84
CA PRO A 34 9.18 -11.99 -8.42
C PRO A 34 10.48 -12.70 -8.07
N ASN A 35 11.42 -11.98 -7.43
CA ASN A 35 12.65 -12.60 -6.98
C ASN A 35 12.32 -13.63 -5.88
N PRO A 36 12.60 -14.93 -6.06
CA PRO A 36 12.30 -15.94 -5.05
C PRO A 36 13.05 -15.73 -3.72
N ALA A 37 14.14 -14.96 -3.72
CA ALA A 37 14.84 -14.56 -2.49
C ALA A 37 14.07 -13.52 -1.66
N PHE A 38 13.10 -12.82 -2.26
CA PHE A 38 12.28 -11.81 -1.61
C PHE A 38 10.80 -12.11 -1.87
N PRO A 39 10.14 -12.91 -1.00
CA PRO A 39 8.74 -13.25 -1.19
C PRO A 39 7.90 -11.97 -1.20
N GLN A 40 7.02 -11.87 -2.18
CA GLN A 40 6.15 -10.69 -2.28
C GLN A 40 5.21 -10.63 -1.08
N PRO A 41 4.96 -9.42 -0.53
CA PRO A 41 3.98 -9.24 0.52
C PRO A 41 2.61 -9.73 0.03
N ARG A 42 2.02 -10.68 0.76
CA ARG A 42 0.69 -11.21 0.41
C ARG A 42 -0.36 -10.15 0.73
N LYS A 43 -1.17 -9.79 -0.26
CA LYS A 43 -2.36 -8.95 -0.05
C LYS A 43 -3.52 -9.81 0.46
N LEU A 44 -4.13 -9.42 1.57
CA LEU A 44 -5.36 -10.01 2.09
C LEU A 44 -6.55 -9.18 1.59
N SER A 45 -7.49 -9.81 0.88
CA SER A 45 -8.71 -9.12 0.48
C SER A 45 -9.62 -8.83 1.69
N ALA A 46 -10.49 -7.83 1.59
CA ALA A 46 -11.44 -7.52 2.65
C ALA A 46 -12.35 -8.71 3.00
N VAL A 47 -12.79 -9.47 1.99
CA VAL A 47 -13.62 -10.68 2.16
C VAL A 47 -12.85 -11.77 2.91
N GLU A 48 -11.60 -12.00 2.54
CA GLU A 48 -10.73 -12.99 3.20
C GLU A 48 -10.41 -12.59 4.64
N ALA A 49 -10.13 -11.31 4.88
CA ALA A 49 -9.89 -10.77 6.21
C ALA A 49 -11.12 -10.93 7.12
N GLN A 50 -12.33 -10.68 6.58
CA GLN A 50 -13.57 -10.89 7.30
C GLN A 50 -13.81 -12.38 7.61
N ALA A 51 -13.56 -13.27 6.63
CA ALA A 51 -13.69 -14.71 6.83
C ALA A 51 -12.72 -15.24 7.88
N ARG A 52 -11.46 -14.76 7.89
CA ARG A 52 -10.47 -15.10 8.92
C ARG A 52 -10.89 -14.60 10.29
N ARG A 53 -11.37 -13.37 10.40
CA ARG A 53 -11.90 -12.80 11.65
C ARG A 53 -13.06 -13.62 12.21
N ALA A 54 -14.01 -14.02 11.35
CA ALA A 54 -15.16 -14.85 11.75
C ALA A 54 -14.72 -16.24 12.26
N LYS A 55 -13.63 -16.80 11.70
CA LYS A 55 -13.04 -18.08 12.14
C LYS A 55 -12.08 -17.93 13.33
N GLY A 56 -11.80 -16.71 13.79
CA GLY A 56 -10.81 -16.44 14.84
C GLY A 56 -9.38 -16.81 14.43
N LEU A 57 -9.06 -16.76 13.14
CA LEU A 57 -7.73 -17.08 12.61
C LEU A 57 -6.88 -15.82 12.47
N CYS A 58 -5.56 -16.01 12.58
CA CYS A 58 -4.59 -14.96 12.28
C CYS A 58 -4.75 -14.52 10.82
N TYR A 59 -4.51 -13.23 10.56
CA TYR A 59 -4.54 -12.69 9.20
C TYR A 59 -3.50 -13.34 8.29
N TYR A 60 -2.35 -13.78 8.82
CA TYR A 60 -1.20 -14.20 8.02
C TYR A 60 -1.00 -15.72 7.94
N CYS A 61 -1.55 -16.47 8.89
CA CYS A 61 -1.43 -17.92 8.96
C CYS A 61 -2.73 -18.57 9.45
N ASP A 62 -2.82 -19.89 9.35
CA ASP A 62 -4.03 -20.64 9.73
C ASP A 62 -4.06 -21.03 11.22
N ALA A 63 -3.27 -20.35 12.05
CA ALA A 63 -3.32 -20.48 13.50
C ALA A 63 -4.42 -19.59 14.11
N LYS A 64 -4.90 -19.94 15.30
CA LYS A 64 -5.84 -19.09 16.05
C LYS A 64 -5.19 -17.76 16.42
N PHE A 65 -5.91 -16.68 16.22
CA PHE A 65 -5.47 -15.35 16.61
C PHE A 65 -5.59 -15.18 18.14
N VAL A 66 -4.50 -14.78 18.77
CA VAL A 66 -4.45 -14.41 20.19
C VAL A 66 -3.68 -13.08 20.33
N PRO A 67 -4.00 -12.23 21.31
CA PRO A 67 -3.15 -11.09 21.63
C PRO A 67 -1.71 -11.54 21.87
N GLY A 68 -0.75 -10.91 21.20
CA GLY A 68 0.67 -11.34 21.24
C GLY A 68 1.02 -12.51 20.32
N HIS A 69 0.16 -12.88 19.37
CA HIS A 69 0.46 -13.93 18.40
C HIS A 69 1.64 -13.55 17.49
N HIS A 70 2.69 -14.37 17.52
CA HIS A 70 3.80 -14.30 16.58
C HIS A 70 3.68 -15.41 15.52
N CYS A 71 3.59 -15.01 14.25
CA CYS A 71 3.59 -15.97 13.14
C CYS A 71 4.94 -16.66 13.06
N LYS A 72 4.95 -17.96 12.74
CA LYS A 72 6.19 -18.74 12.58
C LYS A 72 7.06 -18.22 11.44
N GLU A 73 6.43 -17.68 10.40
CA GLU A 73 7.09 -16.99 9.30
C GLU A 73 6.71 -15.51 9.36
N PRO A 74 7.65 -14.61 9.68
CA PRO A 74 7.39 -13.17 9.62
C PRO A 74 7.16 -12.76 8.17
N GLN A 75 5.98 -12.20 7.87
CA GLN A 75 5.67 -11.61 6.56
C GLN A 75 5.91 -10.09 6.62
N PHE A 76 6.58 -9.53 5.62
CA PHE A 76 6.73 -8.09 5.46
C PHE A 76 5.42 -7.48 4.92
N PHE A 77 5.08 -6.27 5.38
CA PHE A 77 3.91 -5.52 4.89
C PHE A 77 4.36 -4.29 4.12
N LEU A 78 3.68 -4.02 3.01
CA LEU A 78 3.65 -2.70 2.40
C LEU A 78 2.40 -1.99 2.93
N LEU A 79 2.60 -0.92 3.70
CA LEU A 79 1.52 -0.01 4.05
C LEU A 79 1.41 1.00 2.90
N ASP A 80 0.35 0.91 2.11
CA ASP A 80 0.06 1.93 1.09
C ASP A 80 -0.62 3.12 1.80
N ASP A 81 0.01 4.30 1.78
CA ASP A 81 -0.55 5.55 2.32
C ASP A 81 -1.74 6.08 1.48
N ALA A 82 -2.11 5.39 0.41
CA ALA A 82 -3.25 5.73 -0.44
C ALA A 82 -4.57 5.15 0.12
N SER A 83 -4.87 5.43 1.38
CA SER A 83 -6.22 5.25 1.93
C SER A 83 -7.10 6.42 1.50
N ASN A 84 -7.54 6.41 0.24
CA ASN A 84 -8.58 7.31 -0.25
C ASN A 84 -9.99 6.92 0.26
N ASP A 85 -10.08 6.39 1.49
CA ASP A 85 -11.30 6.07 2.21
C ASP A 85 -11.40 6.96 3.46
N ILE A 86 -11.41 8.28 3.24
CA ILE A 86 -12.07 9.18 4.19
C ILE A 86 -13.58 8.94 3.99
N GLN A 87 -14.12 7.98 4.75
CA GLN A 87 -15.55 7.92 5.05
C GLN A 87 -15.80 8.92 6.19
N PRO A 88 -16.36 10.13 5.96
CA PRO A 88 -16.84 10.95 7.06
C PRO A 88 -18.10 10.27 7.60
N ASN A 89 -17.95 9.40 8.59
CA ASN A 89 -19.10 8.74 9.20
C ASN A 89 -19.98 9.79 9.89
N ARG A 90 -21.24 9.73 9.49
CA ARG A 90 -22.36 10.58 9.85
C ARG A 90 -22.72 10.42 11.32
N ALA A 91 -23.12 11.55 11.91
CA ALA A 91 -24.12 11.71 12.97
C ALA A 91 -24.26 10.55 14.00
N GLY A 92 -23.60 10.72 15.15
CA GLY A 92 -23.95 10.04 16.39
C GLY A 92 -24.25 11.07 17.49
N LYS A 93 -25.46 11.64 17.50
CA LYS A 93 -26.09 12.19 18.70
C LYS A 93 -27.51 11.68 18.71
N ASN A 94 -27.86 10.98 19.78
CA ASN A 94 -29.15 10.75 20.44
C ASN A 94 -28.83 9.64 21.46
N SER A 95 -29.08 9.80 22.76
CA SER A 95 -30.38 10.04 23.38
C SER A 95 -30.25 10.59 24.81
N ASP A 96 -31.27 11.36 25.23
CA ASP A 96 -32.00 11.39 26.53
C ASP A 96 -31.19 11.33 27.83
N SER A 97 -31.38 12.17 28.84
CA SER A 97 -32.62 12.69 29.47
C SER A 97 -32.28 14.02 30.19
N ASP A 98 -33.16 14.95 30.55
CA ASP A 98 -34.14 14.82 31.63
C ASP A 98 -35.17 15.97 31.60
N GLU A 99 -36.41 15.54 31.72
CA GLU A 99 -37.66 16.22 32.03
C GLU A 99 -37.57 17.06 33.32
N ARG A 100 -37.93 18.34 33.28
CA ARG A 100 -38.40 19.12 34.45
C ARG A 100 -39.40 20.19 34.02
N ASP A 101 -40.66 19.78 34.12
CA ASP A 101 -41.83 20.43 34.73
C ASP A 101 -42.16 21.90 34.47
N LEU A 102 -43.44 22.07 34.13
CA LEU A 102 -44.27 23.27 34.07
C LEU A 102 -44.48 23.93 35.46
N GLU A 103 -45.00 25.17 35.39
CA GLU A 103 -45.56 26.06 36.45
C GLU A 103 -44.50 26.97 37.13
N ASP A 104 -44.61 28.30 37.20
CA ASP A 104 -45.72 29.28 37.25
C ASP A 104 -45.29 30.60 36.57
#